data_AF-A0AAD5M638-F1
#
_entry.id   AF-A0AAD5M638-F1
#
_cell.length_a   1.000
_cell.length_b   1.000
_cell.length_c   1.000
_cell.angle_alpha   90.00
_cell.angle_beta   90.00
_cell.angle_gamma   90.00
#
_symmetry.space_group_name_H-M   'P 1'
#
loop_
_entity.id
_entity.type
_entity.pdbx_description
1 polymer ?
#
loop_
_entity_poly.entity_id
_entity_poly.type
_entity_poly.pdbx_seq_one_letter_code
_entity_poly.pdbx_strand_id
1 'polypeptide(L)'
;MRPTLPSLAAGVGVTTVILAGTFAQEAYPTKSGIRHWVDPETPDDRQSYTSSRGRRWDLVMSDEFNEPNRDFRPGKDHLWTSLEKPDGVNGAKELYSHNMTSTECDEDGNCYFYIKIIDDVQTIKVYNMYLSPPAFQEVSFQYRAAMVQSWNKFCFQGGMLEVRAQLPGAVGKNSGNPDLAKGPSGKVEEEAFYPTWPGIWLLGNLGRAIFSASTNRMWPFSYSKCEPDVFDPSNQRISACDENPGYGLNPRQGRGAPEIDLLEGGGRAISSSLQIAPGMPDDFRFFPVNKSYDKDPYCMYPNKCETPGANSPNVPTSLYAKRGHLSWYQKLRTVPGHVTYAPT
;
A
#
# COMPACT_ATOMS: atom_id res chain seq x y z
N MET A 1 -64.85 34.51 6.45
CA MET A 1 -64.24 35.52 5.56
C MET A 1 -63.13 34.83 4.78
N ARG A 2 -63.49 34.23 3.63
CA ARG A 2 -63.15 34.63 2.24
C ARG A 2 -61.64 34.55 1.90
N PRO A 3 -61.23 34.05 0.72
CA PRO A 3 -61.97 33.28 -0.30
C PRO A 3 -61.22 32.08 -0.92
N THR A 4 -61.95 31.34 -1.76
CA THR A 4 -61.56 30.19 -2.58
C THR A 4 -61.30 30.54 -4.07
N LEU A 5 -60.41 29.74 -4.70
CA LEU A 5 -60.22 29.41 -6.15
C LEU A 5 -59.63 30.47 -7.13
N PRO A 6 -58.96 30.08 -8.25
CA PRO A 6 -58.91 28.75 -8.87
C PRO A 6 -57.53 28.17 -9.25
N SER A 7 -57.57 26.87 -9.57
CA SER A 7 -56.53 26.09 -10.23
C SER A 7 -56.27 26.57 -11.66
N LEU A 8 -54.99 26.69 -12.04
CA LEU A 8 -54.52 26.77 -13.42
C LEU A 8 -53.24 25.95 -13.52
N ALA A 9 -53.35 24.82 -14.20
CA ALA A 9 -52.22 23.98 -14.57
C ALA A 9 -51.36 24.71 -15.60
N ALA A 10 -50.09 24.94 -15.26
CA ALA A 10 -49.04 25.24 -16.22
C ALA A 10 -47.89 24.27 -15.91
N GLY A 11 -47.72 23.27 -16.76
CA GLY A 11 -46.58 22.36 -16.69
C GLY A 11 -45.30 23.14 -16.99
N VAL A 12 -44.50 23.39 -15.95
CA VAL A 12 -43.11 23.81 -16.09
C VAL A 12 -42.27 22.58 -15.82
N GLY A 13 -41.66 22.04 -16.86
CA GLY A 13 -40.65 21.01 -16.72
C GLY A 13 -39.48 21.58 -15.91
N VAL A 14 -39.40 21.19 -14.64
CA VAL A 14 -38.23 21.47 -13.81
C VAL A 14 -37.14 20.53 -14.30
N THR A 15 -36.27 21.03 -15.16
CA THR A 15 -34.98 20.40 -15.41
C THR A 15 -34.18 20.56 -14.12
N THR A 16 -34.23 19.56 -13.25
CA THR A 16 -33.37 19.50 -12.06
C THR A 16 -31.94 19.32 -12.55
N VAL A 17 -31.23 20.42 -12.74
CA VAL A 17 -29.78 20.41 -12.88
C VAL A 17 -29.24 19.98 -11.53
N ILE A 18 -28.97 18.68 -11.38
CA ILE A 18 -28.15 18.18 -10.29
C ILE A 18 -26.74 18.71 -10.58
N LEU A 19 -26.42 19.87 -10.01
CA LEU A 19 -25.03 20.28 -9.83
C LEU A 19 -24.41 19.20 -8.93
N ALA A 20 -23.71 18.25 -9.54
CA ALA A 20 -22.74 17.42 -8.85
C ALA A 20 -21.64 18.36 -8.35
N GLY A 21 -21.88 18.99 -7.21
CA GLY A 21 -20.86 19.74 -6.48
C GLY A 21 -19.76 18.75 -6.13
N THR A 22 -18.64 18.84 -6.84
CA THR A 22 -17.38 18.30 -6.36
C THR A 22 -17.10 18.96 -5.02
N PHE A 23 -17.34 18.26 -3.92
CA PHE A 23 -16.74 18.60 -2.63
C PHE A 23 -15.24 18.30 -2.70
N ALA A 24 -14.53 19.03 -3.55
CA ALA A 24 -13.14 19.32 -3.27
C ALA A 24 -13.23 20.25 -2.06
N GLN A 25 -13.00 19.71 -0.86
CA GLN A 25 -12.80 20.55 0.29
C GLN A 25 -11.55 21.37 -0.01
N GLU A 26 -11.75 22.61 -0.47
CA GLU A 26 -10.65 23.56 -0.65
C GLU A 26 -9.95 23.63 0.70
N ALA A 27 -8.78 23.01 0.79
CA ALA A 27 -7.94 23.17 1.95
C ALA A 27 -7.66 24.68 2.05
N TYR A 28 -8.09 25.30 3.16
CA TYR A 28 -7.96 26.74 3.32
C TYR A 28 -6.51 27.16 3.03
N PRO A 29 -6.27 28.18 2.20
CA PRO A 29 -4.92 28.61 1.90
C PRO A 29 -4.20 28.94 3.21
N THR A 30 -3.01 28.39 3.40
CA THR A 30 -2.20 28.73 4.56
C THR A 30 -1.74 30.18 4.42
N LYS A 31 -1.70 30.90 5.55
CA LYS A 31 -1.18 32.28 5.57
C LYS A 31 0.29 32.35 5.15
N SER A 32 1.04 31.25 5.30
CA SER A 32 2.44 31.12 4.90
C SER A 32 2.62 30.81 3.41
N GLY A 33 1.58 30.38 2.69
CA GLY A 33 1.71 29.86 1.32
C GLY A 33 2.25 28.42 1.23
N ILE A 34 2.60 27.81 2.36
CA ILE A 34 3.09 26.42 2.47
C ILE A 34 1.88 25.47 2.45
N ARG A 35 1.85 24.47 1.57
CA ARG A 35 0.73 23.50 1.53
C ARG A 35 0.73 22.66 2.82
N HIS A 36 -0.45 22.34 3.35
CA HIS A 36 -0.61 21.71 4.68
C HIS A 36 0.14 20.39 4.90
N TRP A 37 0.47 19.68 3.82
CA TRP A 37 1.08 18.34 3.88
C TRP A 37 2.40 18.25 3.11
N VAL A 38 2.89 19.39 2.60
CA VAL A 38 4.15 19.47 1.87
C VAL A 38 5.19 20.03 2.81
N ASP A 39 6.28 19.30 2.98
CA ASP A 39 7.44 19.74 3.72
C ASP A 39 7.94 21.08 3.16
N PRO A 40 8.09 22.13 3.99
CA PRO A 40 8.67 23.41 3.56
C PRO A 40 10.06 23.28 2.92
N GLU A 41 10.80 22.21 3.24
CA GLU A 41 12.13 21.94 2.70
C GLU A 41 12.11 21.07 1.44
N THR A 42 10.94 20.63 0.96
CA THR A 42 10.88 19.91 -0.32
C THR A 42 11.40 20.79 -1.46
N PRO A 43 12.42 20.33 -2.22
CA PRO A 43 13.03 21.15 -3.27
C PRO A 43 12.05 21.67 -4.32
N ASP A 44 12.30 22.88 -4.83
CA ASP A 44 11.43 23.55 -5.81
C ASP A 44 11.21 22.74 -7.09
N ASP A 45 12.21 21.96 -7.53
CA ASP A 45 12.13 21.09 -8.71
C ASP A 45 11.36 19.78 -8.46
N ARG A 46 10.92 19.54 -7.21
CA ARG A 46 10.09 18.40 -6.80
C ARG A 46 8.63 18.77 -6.52
N GLN A 47 8.29 20.06 -6.63
CA GLN A 47 6.92 20.56 -6.41
C GLN A 47 5.92 20.16 -7.51
N SER A 48 6.41 19.74 -8.67
CA SER A 48 5.58 19.22 -9.76
C SER A 48 6.32 18.20 -10.61
N TYR A 49 5.58 17.27 -11.21
CA TYR A 49 6.09 16.25 -12.09
C TYR A 49 5.30 16.19 -13.38
N THR A 50 5.98 16.01 -14.51
CA THR A 50 5.31 15.72 -15.79
C THR A 50 5.43 14.23 -16.07
N SER A 51 4.30 13.53 -16.05
CA SER A 51 4.24 12.10 -16.33
C SER A 51 4.74 11.77 -17.73
N SER A 52 5.12 10.50 -17.94
CA SER A 52 5.48 9.97 -19.27
C SER A 52 4.38 10.14 -20.33
N ARG A 53 3.15 10.48 -19.93
CA ARG A 53 2.01 10.78 -20.82
C ARG A 53 1.69 12.28 -20.93
N GLY A 54 2.60 13.15 -20.51
CA GLY A 54 2.46 14.61 -20.60
C GLY A 54 1.47 15.23 -19.60
N ARG A 55 0.87 14.44 -18.69
CA ARG A 55 0.05 14.99 -17.60
C ARG A 55 0.96 15.60 -16.55
N ARG A 56 0.66 16.83 -16.13
CA ARG A 56 1.27 17.48 -14.98
C ARG A 56 0.60 16.99 -13.69
N TRP A 57 1.40 16.69 -12.68
CA TRP A 57 1.00 16.38 -11.33
C TRP A 57 1.66 17.38 -10.39
N ASP A 58 0.90 17.94 -9.47
CA ASP A 58 1.42 18.84 -8.44
C ASP A 58 1.63 18.06 -7.13
N LEU A 59 2.66 18.41 -6.38
CA LEU A 59 2.98 17.77 -5.11
C LEU A 59 1.92 18.08 -4.05
N VAL A 60 1.32 17.05 -3.46
CA VAL A 60 0.24 17.21 -2.46
C VAL A 60 0.64 16.76 -1.07
N MET A 61 1.71 15.96 -0.95
CA MET A 61 2.26 15.49 0.32
C MET A 61 3.74 15.18 0.14
N SER A 62 4.57 15.58 1.11
CA SER A 62 6.00 15.21 1.21
C SER A 62 6.47 15.30 2.66
N ASP A 63 7.58 14.63 2.94
CA ASP A 63 8.33 14.74 4.19
C ASP A 63 9.79 14.41 3.86
N GLU A 64 10.69 15.38 4.01
CA GLU A 64 12.12 15.22 3.75
C GLU A 64 12.86 14.67 4.98
N PHE A 65 12.21 14.67 6.15
CA PHE A 65 12.78 14.21 7.42
C PHE A 65 14.01 15.01 7.89
N ASN A 66 14.08 16.30 7.55
CA ASN A 66 15.22 17.18 7.87
C ASN A 66 15.28 17.69 9.31
N GLU A 67 14.20 17.58 10.08
CA GLU A 67 14.19 17.92 11.50
C GLU A 67 14.66 16.72 12.33
N PRO A 68 15.81 16.77 13.04
CA PRO A 68 16.31 15.64 13.81
C PRO A 68 15.53 15.42 15.12
N ASN A 69 15.59 14.19 15.64
CA ASN A 69 14.99 13.76 16.91
C ASN A 69 13.45 13.87 16.96
N ARG A 70 12.77 13.76 15.81
CA ARG A 70 11.30 13.70 15.78
C ARG A 70 10.77 12.53 16.60
N ASP A 71 9.72 12.80 17.36
CA ASP A 71 9.01 11.82 18.17
C ASP A 71 7.74 11.37 17.44
N PHE A 72 7.75 10.14 16.93
CA PHE A 72 6.62 9.58 16.19
C PHE A 72 5.55 8.95 17.08
N ARG A 73 5.61 9.07 18.41
CA ARG A 73 4.53 8.56 19.27
C ARG A 73 3.18 9.19 18.90
N PRO A 74 2.05 8.49 19.15
CA PRO A 74 0.72 9.02 18.88
C PRO A 74 0.53 10.44 19.43
N GLY A 75 0.21 11.39 18.55
CA GLY A 75 -0.04 12.79 18.88
C GLY A 75 1.20 13.66 19.04
N LYS A 76 2.40 13.16 18.74
CA LYS A 76 3.66 13.91 18.81
C LYS A 76 4.17 14.42 17.47
N ASP A 77 3.87 13.69 16.39
CA ASP A 77 4.13 14.13 15.03
C ASP A 77 2.82 14.40 14.28
N HIS A 78 2.84 15.38 13.38
CA HIS A 78 1.67 15.85 12.66
C HIS A 78 1.24 14.90 11.51
N LEU A 79 2.22 14.22 10.90
CA LEU A 79 2.05 13.34 9.76
C LEU A 79 2.08 11.87 10.16
N TRP A 80 3.05 11.49 10.99
CA TRP A 80 3.40 10.10 11.23
C TRP A 80 3.04 9.62 12.63
N THR A 81 2.84 8.32 12.77
CA THR A 81 2.59 7.68 14.07
C THR A 81 3.23 6.30 14.10
N SER A 82 4.14 6.08 15.03
CA SER A 82 4.76 4.78 15.30
C SER A 82 3.84 3.87 16.11
N LEU A 83 4.13 2.58 16.11
CA LEU A 83 3.35 1.54 16.80
C LEU A 83 4.11 0.91 17.97
N GLU A 84 3.36 0.40 18.94
CA GLU A 84 3.85 -0.38 20.08
C GLU A 84 3.01 -1.66 20.23
N LYS A 85 3.40 -2.71 19.50
CA LYS A 85 2.72 -4.03 19.48
C LYS A 85 3.55 -5.08 18.74
N PRO A 86 3.33 -6.38 18.99
CA PRO A 86 3.79 -7.42 18.05
C PRO A 86 3.14 -7.20 16.69
N ASP A 87 3.82 -7.52 15.59
CA ASP A 87 3.20 -7.49 14.26
C ASP A 87 1.92 -8.37 14.24
N GLY A 88 2.07 -9.65 14.62
CA GLY A 88 0.97 -10.58 14.82
C GLY A 88 0.48 -11.26 13.53
N VAL A 89 1.10 -10.98 12.37
CA VAL A 89 0.88 -11.70 11.11
C VAL A 89 2.22 -12.13 10.48
N ASN A 90 2.16 -12.91 9.39
CA ASN A 90 3.29 -13.24 8.50
C ASN A 90 4.53 -13.91 9.12
N GLY A 91 4.45 -14.40 10.36
CA GLY A 91 5.59 -15.03 11.04
C GLY A 91 6.68 -14.04 11.45
N ALA A 92 6.33 -12.75 11.57
CA ALA A 92 7.19 -11.70 12.09
C ALA A 92 7.78 -12.08 13.46
N LYS A 93 9.06 -11.75 13.64
CA LYS A 93 9.84 -12.14 14.84
C LYS A 93 10.04 -10.97 15.80
N GLU A 94 9.58 -9.79 15.42
CA GLU A 94 9.82 -8.54 16.09
C GLU A 94 8.60 -7.99 16.83
N LEU A 95 8.88 -7.21 17.87
CA LEU A 95 7.93 -6.24 18.42
C LEU A 95 8.20 -4.87 17.81
N TYR A 96 7.16 -4.20 17.33
CA TYR A 96 7.26 -2.79 16.99
C TYR A 96 7.22 -1.96 18.26
N SER A 97 8.15 -1.00 18.35
CA SER A 97 8.24 -0.09 19.47
C SER A 97 8.47 1.35 19.07
N HIS A 98 7.92 2.26 19.85
CA HIS A 98 7.99 3.70 19.58
C HIS A 98 9.42 4.24 19.55
N ASN A 99 10.32 3.71 20.39
CA ASN A 99 11.70 4.20 20.52
C ASN A 99 12.70 3.52 19.56
N MET A 100 12.20 2.72 18.60
CA MET A 100 13.02 2.10 17.56
C MET A 100 12.99 2.89 16.25
N THR A 101 12.58 4.15 16.28
CA THR A 101 12.53 5.03 15.12
C THR A 101 12.63 6.48 15.54
N SER A 102 13.30 7.29 14.73
CA SER A 102 13.29 8.75 14.81
C SER A 102 13.87 9.29 13.50
N THR A 103 14.35 10.51 13.54
CA THR A 103 15.11 11.19 12.50
C THR A 103 16.45 11.60 13.07
N GLU A 104 17.49 11.56 12.27
CA GLU A 104 18.84 12.01 12.64
C GLU A 104 19.55 12.60 11.43
N CYS A 105 20.61 13.36 11.65
CA CYS A 105 21.46 13.89 10.59
C CYS A 105 22.88 13.38 10.76
N ASP A 106 23.52 12.98 9.66
CA ASP A 106 24.92 12.57 9.67
C ASP A 106 25.88 13.79 9.77
N GLU A 107 27.17 13.51 9.87
CA GLU A 107 28.21 14.56 9.97
C GLU A 107 28.30 15.44 8.71
N ASP A 108 27.82 14.94 7.57
CA ASP A 108 27.77 15.66 6.28
C ASP A 108 26.50 16.51 6.16
N GLY A 109 25.61 16.48 7.16
CA GLY A 109 24.35 17.23 7.20
C GLY A 109 23.20 16.57 6.44
N ASN A 110 23.32 15.30 6.04
CA ASN A 110 22.20 14.57 5.46
C ASN A 110 21.31 14.06 6.59
N CYS A 111 20.09 14.57 6.63
CA CYS A 111 19.08 14.12 7.57
C CYS A 111 18.22 13.00 6.98
N TYR A 112 17.79 12.06 7.81
CA TYR A 112 17.00 10.91 7.38
C TYR A 112 16.14 10.35 8.51
N PHE A 113 15.03 9.74 8.11
CA PHE A 113 14.25 8.83 8.92
C PHE A 113 14.97 7.48 9.06
N TYR A 114 14.96 6.91 10.26
CA TYR A 114 15.51 5.57 10.49
C TYR A 114 14.54 4.65 11.24
N ILE A 115 14.71 3.35 10.99
CA ILE A 115 14.18 2.26 11.81
C ILE A 115 15.39 1.52 12.38
N LYS A 116 15.47 1.47 13.70
CA LYS A 116 16.47 0.71 14.44
C LYS A 116 15.95 -0.70 14.68
N ILE A 117 16.83 -1.68 14.54
CA ILE A 117 16.54 -3.08 14.86
C ILE A 117 17.57 -3.55 15.87
N ILE A 118 17.11 -4.22 16.93
CA ILE A 118 17.97 -4.81 17.96
C ILE A 118 17.50 -6.21 18.32
N ASP A 119 18.44 -7.02 18.79
CA ASP A 119 18.16 -8.26 19.50
C ASP A 119 17.63 -7.89 20.90
N ASP A 120 16.37 -8.21 21.17
CA ASP A 120 15.72 -7.97 22.46
C ASP A 120 14.61 -9.00 22.63
N VAL A 121 14.93 -10.09 23.30
CA VAL A 121 13.99 -11.21 23.47
C VAL A 121 12.91 -10.82 24.46
N GLN A 122 11.68 -10.72 23.97
CA GLN A 122 10.52 -10.39 24.79
C GLN A 122 9.44 -11.46 24.69
N THR A 123 9.04 -11.99 25.83
CA THR A 123 7.87 -12.89 25.93
C THR A 123 6.66 -12.08 26.32
N ILE A 124 5.65 -12.05 25.46
CA ILE A 124 4.38 -11.35 25.73
C ILE A 124 3.20 -12.29 25.55
N LYS A 125 2.11 -12.01 26.26
CA LYS A 125 0.85 -12.75 26.16
C LYS A 125 -0.01 -12.14 25.06
N VAL A 126 -0.24 -12.90 23.99
CA VAL A 126 -1.04 -12.48 22.82
C VAL A 126 -2.28 -13.33 22.66
N TYR A 127 -3.35 -12.76 22.09
CA TYR A 127 -4.54 -13.52 21.73
C TYR A 127 -4.33 -14.17 20.36
N ASN A 128 -4.36 -15.51 20.32
CA ASN A 128 -4.22 -16.25 19.08
C ASN A 128 -5.59 -16.74 18.59
N MET A 129 -6.09 -16.09 17.54
CA MET A 129 -7.37 -16.42 16.92
C MET A 129 -7.34 -17.70 16.06
N TYR A 130 -6.15 -18.26 15.81
CA TYR A 130 -5.95 -19.48 15.02
C TYR A 130 -5.89 -20.76 15.88
N LEU A 131 -5.93 -20.64 17.21
CA LEU A 131 -6.11 -21.79 18.09
C LEU A 131 -7.56 -22.29 18.03
N SER A 132 -7.76 -23.58 18.34
CA SER A 132 -9.09 -24.20 18.44
C SER A 132 -9.27 -24.85 19.81
N PRO A 133 -9.90 -24.17 20.80
CA PRO A 133 -10.53 -22.85 20.72
C PRO A 133 -9.52 -21.68 20.74
N PRO A 134 -9.90 -20.49 20.22
CA PRO A 134 -9.10 -19.28 20.33
C PRO A 134 -8.77 -18.94 21.79
N ALA A 135 -7.50 -18.67 22.07
CA ALA A 135 -7.02 -18.46 23.44
C ALA A 135 -5.80 -17.54 23.49
N PHE A 136 -5.48 -17.05 24.68
CA PHE A 136 -4.22 -16.38 24.93
C PHE A 136 -3.07 -17.38 25.04
N GLN A 137 -1.92 -17.03 24.49
CA GLN A 137 -0.69 -17.79 24.61
C GLN A 137 0.51 -16.85 24.82
N GLU A 138 1.56 -17.37 25.44
CA GLU A 138 2.85 -16.69 25.52
C GLU A 138 3.64 -16.91 24.23
N VAL A 139 4.20 -15.84 23.67
CA VAL A 139 5.01 -15.88 22.46
C VAL A 139 6.28 -15.06 22.69
N SER A 140 7.42 -15.64 22.36
CA SER A 140 8.73 -14.98 22.41
C SER A 140 9.08 -14.34 21.08
N PHE A 141 9.15 -13.01 21.06
CA PHE A 141 9.69 -12.23 19.95
C PHE A 141 11.18 -12.03 20.18
N GLN A 142 11.99 -12.16 19.13
CA GLN A 142 13.45 -12.16 19.23
C GLN A 142 14.05 -10.76 19.05
N TYR A 143 13.32 -9.88 18.37
CA TYR A 143 13.82 -8.58 17.95
C TYR A 143 12.86 -7.47 18.35
N ARG A 144 13.38 -6.25 18.37
CA ARG A 144 12.58 -5.03 18.34
C ARG A 144 12.90 -4.22 17.12
N ALA A 145 11.87 -3.64 16.53
CA ALA A 145 11.92 -2.78 15.35
C ALA A 145 10.88 -1.68 15.47
N ALA A 146 10.59 -0.97 14.38
CA ALA A 146 9.52 0.02 14.33
C ALA A 146 8.67 -0.13 13.06
N MET A 147 7.41 0.25 13.19
CA MET A 147 6.50 0.50 12.09
C MET A 147 5.92 1.90 12.30
N VAL A 148 5.89 2.70 11.23
CA VAL A 148 5.39 4.07 11.22
C VAL A 148 4.30 4.20 10.17
N GLN A 149 3.19 4.86 10.52
CA GLN A 149 1.98 4.96 9.70
C GLN A 149 1.50 6.42 9.62
N SER A 150 1.00 6.83 8.45
CA SER A 150 0.36 8.13 8.22
C SER A 150 -1.17 8.05 8.28
N TRP A 151 -1.73 7.25 9.17
CA TRP A 151 -3.15 6.85 9.18
C TRP A 151 -4.14 8.00 8.87
N ASN A 152 -4.96 7.84 7.81
CA ASN A 152 -5.98 8.81 7.35
C ASN A 152 -5.46 10.21 6.96
N LYS A 153 -4.18 10.33 6.57
CA LYS A 153 -3.58 11.62 6.17
C LYS A 153 -3.58 11.87 4.66
N PHE A 154 -3.73 10.82 3.85
CA PHE A 154 -3.58 10.91 2.40
C PHE A 154 -4.64 10.10 1.64
N CYS A 155 -5.15 10.66 0.54
CA CYS A 155 -6.03 9.97 -0.39
C CYS A 155 -5.32 9.82 -1.73
N PHE A 156 -4.94 8.59 -2.09
CA PHE A 156 -4.32 8.30 -3.37
C PHE A 156 -5.39 7.97 -4.42
N GLN A 157 -5.58 8.84 -5.40
CA GLN A 157 -6.50 8.62 -6.53
C GLN A 157 -5.76 8.40 -7.86
N GLY A 158 -4.43 8.38 -7.82
CA GLY A 158 -3.54 8.33 -8.98
C GLY A 158 -2.46 9.39 -8.88
N GLY A 159 -1.34 9.16 -9.56
CA GLY A 159 -0.17 10.03 -9.52
C GLY A 159 1.11 9.23 -9.34
N MET A 160 2.09 9.85 -8.70
CA MET A 160 3.38 9.24 -8.37
C MET A 160 3.57 9.28 -6.87
N LEU A 161 4.11 8.20 -6.32
CA LEU A 161 4.68 8.16 -4.99
C LEU A 161 6.14 7.76 -5.16
N GLU A 162 7.05 8.51 -4.54
CA GLU A 162 8.48 8.25 -4.62
C GLU A 162 9.06 8.26 -3.21
N VAL A 163 9.98 7.32 -2.95
CA VAL A 163 10.72 7.23 -1.70
C VAL A 163 12.18 6.96 -2.03
N ARG A 164 13.10 7.73 -1.45
CA ARG A 164 14.53 7.43 -1.44
C ARG A 164 14.83 6.65 -0.17
N ALA A 165 15.16 5.37 -0.32
CA ALA A 165 15.44 4.48 0.81
C ALA A 165 16.81 3.83 0.66
N GLN A 166 17.49 3.65 1.80
CA GLN A 166 18.65 2.78 1.93
C GLN A 166 18.21 1.54 2.71
N LEU A 167 18.23 0.37 2.06
CA LEU A 167 17.84 -0.85 2.72
C LEU A 167 18.93 -1.33 3.69
N PRO A 168 18.54 -1.88 4.84
CA PRO A 168 19.48 -2.46 5.82
C PRO A 168 20.28 -3.63 5.22
N GLY A 169 21.54 -3.71 5.62
CA GLY A 169 22.45 -4.79 5.25
C GLY A 169 23.81 -4.60 5.90
N ALA A 170 24.51 -5.70 6.15
CA ALA A 170 25.86 -5.72 6.70
C ALA A 170 26.87 -5.43 5.58
N VAL A 171 26.89 -4.17 5.12
CA VAL A 171 27.67 -3.71 3.96
C VAL A 171 28.92 -2.90 4.31
N GLY A 172 29.23 -2.76 5.60
CA GLY A 172 30.47 -2.14 6.06
C GLY A 172 31.70 -2.95 5.67
N LYS A 173 32.86 -2.30 5.45
CA LYS A 173 34.10 -2.97 5.01
C LYS A 173 34.54 -4.13 5.92
N ASN A 174 34.20 -4.07 7.20
CA ASN A 174 34.59 -5.06 8.20
C ASN A 174 33.49 -6.11 8.47
N SER A 175 32.39 -6.12 7.70
CA SER A 175 31.28 -7.04 7.94
C SER A 175 31.61 -8.49 7.58
N GLY A 176 32.64 -8.71 6.76
CA GLY A 176 32.95 -10.03 6.20
C GLY A 176 31.97 -10.47 5.10
N ASN A 177 31.10 -9.58 4.64
CA ASN A 177 30.14 -9.86 3.59
C ASN A 177 30.85 -10.11 2.24
N PRO A 178 30.80 -11.34 1.70
CA PRO A 178 31.50 -11.69 0.47
C PRO A 178 30.89 -11.00 -0.77
N ASP A 179 29.63 -10.57 -0.70
CA ASP A 179 28.96 -9.90 -1.81
C ASP A 179 29.56 -8.51 -2.12
N LEU A 180 30.28 -7.91 -1.16
CA LEU A 180 30.96 -6.63 -1.37
C LEU A 180 31.97 -6.67 -2.52
N ALA A 181 32.61 -7.83 -2.76
CA ALA A 181 33.58 -8.01 -3.84
C ALA A 181 32.95 -7.89 -5.24
N LYS A 182 31.61 -8.02 -5.35
CA LYS A 182 30.87 -7.91 -6.61
C LYS A 182 30.57 -6.46 -7.01
N GLY A 183 30.88 -5.50 -6.14
CA GLY A 183 30.63 -4.08 -6.37
C GLY A 183 29.17 -3.66 -6.19
N PRO A 184 28.85 -2.38 -6.42
CA PRO A 184 27.56 -1.78 -6.07
C PRO A 184 26.37 -2.31 -6.88
N SER A 185 26.62 -2.99 -8.00
CA SER A 185 25.58 -3.63 -8.83
C SER A 185 25.64 -5.15 -8.75
N GLY A 186 26.45 -5.70 -7.84
CA GLY A 186 26.54 -7.12 -7.59
C GLY A 186 25.23 -7.67 -7.05
N LYS A 187 24.78 -8.82 -7.58
CA LYS A 187 23.61 -9.51 -7.03
C LYS A 187 23.97 -10.17 -5.70
N VAL A 188 23.08 -10.00 -4.73
CA VAL A 188 23.16 -10.67 -3.42
C VAL A 188 23.16 -12.18 -3.61
N GLU A 189 24.13 -12.85 -3.01
CA GLU A 189 24.15 -14.31 -2.88
C GLU A 189 24.17 -14.74 -1.43
N GLU A 190 24.78 -14.00 -0.50
CA GLU A 190 24.84 -14.40 0.90
C GLU A 190 23.79 -13.65 1.72
N GLU A 191 22.59 -14.21 1.76
CA GLU A 191 21.39 -13.61 2.37
C GLU A 191 21.54 -13.34 3.87
N ALA A 192 22.43 -14.06 4.56
CA ALA A 192 22.71 -13.85 5.98
C ALA A 192 23.20 -12.42 6.30
N PHE A 193 23.79 -11.72 5.33
CA PHE A 193 24.21 -10.32 5.49
C PHE A 193 23.10 -9.30 5.21
N TYR A 194 21.88 -9.74 4.87
CA TYR A 194 20.72 -8.89 4.58
C TYR A 194 19.47 -9.41 5.30
N PRO A 195 19.47 -9.47 6.65
CA PRO A 195 18.58 -10.35 7.41
C PRO A 195 17.14 -9.85 7.62
N THR A 196 16.73 -8.76 6.95
CA THR A 196 15.47 -8.06 7.21
C THR A 196 14.60 -7.98 5.97
N TRP A 197 13.29 -7.88 6.19
CA TRP A 197 12.29 -7.68 5.15
C TRP A 197 11.63 -6.30 5.29
N PRO A 198 12.27 -5.23 4.79
CA PRO A 198 11.69 -3.89 4.85
C PRO A 198 10.46 -3.78 3.94
N GLY A 199 9.46 -3.02 4.40
CA GLY A 199 8.22 -2.75 3.69
C GLY A 199 7.90 -1.26 3.65
N ILE A 200 7.57 -0.76 2.46
CA ILE A 200 7.09 0.58 2.17
C ILE A 200 5.87 0.42 1.26
N TRP A 201 4.69 0.64 1.83
CA TRP A 201 3.42 0.31 1.17
C TRP A 201 2.29 1.19 1.66
N LEU A 202 1.20 1.19 0.89
CA LEU A 202 -0.04 1.89 1.17
C LEU A 202 -1.14 0.88 1.41
N LEU A 203 -2.05 1.17 2.34
CA LEU A 203 -3.24 0.35 2.60
C LEU A 203 -4.48 1.23 2.64
N GLY A 204 -5.57 0.73 2.05
CA GLY A 204 -6.85 1.41 2.07
C GLY A 204 -7.34 1.68 3.50
N ASN A 205 -7.82 2.90 3.73
CA ASN A 205 -8.02 3.46 5.07
C ASN A 205 -9.13 2.82 5.93
N LEU A 206 -9.85 1.82 5.42
CA LEU A 206 -10.83 1.05 6.19
C LEU A 206 -10.19 -0.11 6.97
N GLY A 207 -8.96 -0.49 6.63
CA GLY A 207 -8.18 -1.47 7.37
C GLY A 207 -6.93 -0.81 7.94
N ARG A 208 -6.61 -1.08 9.20
CA ARG A 208 -5.36 -0.64 9.83
C ARG A 208 -4.37 -1.77 9.79
N ALA A 209 -3.27 -1.53 9.08
CA ALA A 209 -2.13 -2.41 8.97
C ALA A 209 -1.76 -3.01 10.33
N ILE A 210 -1.53 -4.32 10.37
CA ILE A 210 -1.23 -5.15 11.56
C ILE A 210 -2.32 -5.20 12.66
N PHE A 211 -3.52 -4.65 12.43
CA PHE A 211 -4.69 -4.83 13.29
C PHE A 211 -5.68 -5.79 12.62
N SER A 212 -5.52 -7.10 12.85
CA SER A 212 -6.27 -8.16 12.18
C SER A 212 -7.80 -8.01 12.25
N ALA A 213 -8.34 -7.46 13.33
CA ALA A 213 -9.78 -7.20 13.45
C ALA A 213 -10.31 -6.17 12.43
N SER A 214 -9.44 -5.28 11.95
CA SER A 214 -9.77 -4.26 10.93
C SER A 214 -9.44 -4.71 9.51
N THR A 215 -8.47 -5.61 9.33
CA THR A 215 -8.05 -6.09 8.00
C THR A 215 -8.74 -7.38 7.58
N ASN A 216 -9.27 -8.19 8.51
CA ASN A 216 -9.94 -9.44 8.17
C ASN A 216 -11.17 -9.19 7.28
N ARG A 217 -11.24 -9.90 6.14
CA ARG A 217 -12.25 -9.73 5.07
C ARG A 217 -12.35 -8.31 4.53
N MET A 218 -11.32 -7.49 4.75
CA MET A 218 -11.27 -6.10 4.36
C MET A 218 -10.08 -5.85 3.45
N TRP A 219 -8.91 -6.34 3.85
CA TRP A 219 -7.79 -6.54 2.95
C TRP A 219 -7.93 -7.88 2.21
N PRO A 220 -7.56 -7.96 0.92
CA PRO A 220 -7.18 -6.86 0.03
C PRO A 220 -8.38 -6.35 -0.80
N PHE A 221 -9.61 -6.44 -0.28
CA PHE A 221 -10.80 -6.19 -1.08
C PHE A 221 -10.86 -4.78 -1.64
N SER A 222 -11.47 -4.65 -2.82
CA SER A 222 -11.77 -3.35 -3.43
C SER A 222 -12.95 -3.43 -4.42
N TYR A 223 -13.90 -4.33 -4.18
CA TYR A 223 -15.04 -4.59 -5.05
C TYR A 223 -16.30 -3.85 -4.62
N SER A 224 -17.10 -3.36 -5.56
CA SER A 224 -18.38 -2.69 -5.28
C SER A 224 -19.47 -3.04 -6.28
N LYS A 225 -19.58 -4.34 -6.59
CA LYS A 225 -20.72 -4.91 -7.33
C LYS A 225 -21.28 -6.13 -6.60
N CYS A 226 -22.59 -6.32 -6.64
CA CYS A 226 -23.21 -7.53 -6.12
C CYS A 226 -23.33 -8.58 -7.22
N GLU A 227 -22.38 -9.52 -7.23
CA GLU A 227 -22.30 -10.59 -8.23
C GLU A 227 -21.93 -11.91 -7.51
N PRO A 228 -22.87 -12.54 -6.79
CA PRO A 228 -22.60 -13.76 -6.01
C PRO A 228 -22.13 -14.95 -6.86
N ASP A 229 -22.44 -14.94 -8.16
CA ASP A 229 -21.97 -15.96 -9.12
C ASP A 229 -20.48 -15.81 -9.47
N VAL A 230 -19.88 -14.64 -9.21
CA VAL A 230 -18.46 -14.35 -9.49
C VAL A 230 -17.57 -14.68 -8.29
N PHE A 231 -18.01 -14.33 -7.09
CA PHE A 231 -17.34 -14.72 -5.84
C PHE A 231 -18.33 -14.67 -4.68
N ASP A 232 -18.09 -15.47 -3.64
CA ASP A 232 -18.91 -15.45 -2.42
C ASP A 232 -18.80 -14.08 -1.73
N PRO A 233 -19.89 -13.27 -1.69
CA PRO A 233 -19.88 -11.94 -1.11
C PRO A 233 -19.55 -11.92 0.39
N SER A 234 -19.72 -13.05 1.09
CA SER A 234 -19.41 -13.17 2.51
C SER A 234 -17.92 -13.02 2.82
N ASN A 235 -17.05 -13.20 1.82
CA ASN A 235 -15.61 -13.01 1.94
C ASN A 235 -15.21 -11.53 2.03
N GLN A 236 -16.06 -10.60 1.57
CA GLN A 236 -15.85 -9.17 1.71
C GLN A 236 -16.75 -8.61 2.81
N ARG A 237 -16.15 -8.07 3.87
CA ARG A 237 -16.87 -7.58 5.06
C ARG A 237 -17.87 -6.48 4.75
N ILE A 238 -17.51 -5.55 3.85
CA ILE A 238 -18.40 -4.48 3.38
C ILE A 238 -18.69 -4.77 1.91
N SER A 239 -19.78 -5.49 1.65
CA SER A 239 -20.15 -5.97 0.32
C SER A 239 -21.24 -5.11 -0.32
N ALA A 240 -21.20 -4.96 -1.64
CA ALA A 240 -22.29 -4.34 -2.39
C ALA A 240 -23.57 -5.20 -2.40
N CYS A 241 -23.51 -6.45 -1.95
CA CYS A 241 -24.70 -7.28 -1.75
C CYS A 241 -25.48 -6.95 -0.46
N ASP A 242 -24.97 -6.07 0.39
CA ASP A 242 -25.62 -5.67 1.63
C ASP A 242 -26.48 -4.40 1.42
N GLU A 243 -27.77 -4.46 1.71
CA GLU A 243 -28.69 -3.30 1.69
C GLU A 243 -28.63 -2.49 2.97
N ASN A 244 -28.11 -3.05 4.06
CA ASN A 244 -28.08 -2.40 5.35
C ASN A 244 -26.77 -2.71 6.11
N PRO A 245 -25.62 -2.20 5.62
CA PRO A 245 -24.31 -2.47 6.22
C PRO A 245 -24.13 -1.82 7.60
N GLY A 246 -25.03 -0.92 8.01
CA GLY A 246 -24.95 -0.19 9.28
C GLY A 246 -23.78 0.80 9.33
N TYR A 247 -23.49 1.33 10.52
CA TYR A 247 -22.30 2.16 10.82
C TYR A 247 -22.08 3.39 9.92
N GLY A 248 -23.15 3.93 9.33
CA GLY A 248 -23.07 5.07 8.41
C GLY A 248 -22.53 4.72 7.02
N LEU A 249 -22.40 3.43 6.68
CA LEU A 249 -22.01 2.96 5.36
C LEU A 249 -23.19 3.03 4.38
N ASN A 250 -22.89 3.27 3.10
CA ASN A 250 -23.93 3.34 2.07
C ASN A 250 -24.48 1.95 1.74
N PRO A 251 -25.81 1.78 1.62
CA PRO A 251 -26.42 0.59 1.04
C PRO A 251 -25.83 0.26 -0.33
N ARG A 252 -25.67 -1.03 -0.63
CA ARG A 252 -25.22 -1.53 -1.94
C ARG A 252 -23.85 -1.00 -2.40
N GLN A 253 -23.01 -0.56 -1.47
CA GLN A 253 -21.66 -0.08 -1.76
C GLN A 253 -20.60 -0.97 -1.09
N GLY A 254 -19.96 -1.81 -1.90
CA GLY A 254 -18.82 -2.59 -1.44
C GLY A 254 -17.59 -1.70 -1.22
N ARG A 255 -16.87 -1.96 -0.13
CA ARG A 255 -15.68 -1.23 0.31
C ARG A 255 -14.64 -2.19 0.88
N GLY A 256 -13.41 -1.72 0.96
CA GLY A 256 -12.24 -2.58 1.06
C GLY A 256 -10.99 -1.82 1.50
N ALA A 257 -9.92 -2.54 1.81
CA ALA A 257 -8.60 -2.03 2.13
C ALA A 257 -7.55 -2.69 1.21
N PRO A 258 -7.49 -2.30 -0.06
CA PRO A 258 -6.46 -2.80 -0.97
C PRO A 258 -5.08 -2.29 -0.56
N GLU A 259 -4.03 -2.98 -1.01
CA GLU A 259 -2.65 -2.67 -0.70
C GLU A 259 -1.84 -2.38 -1.98
N ILE A 260 -0.94 -1.40 -1.89
CA ILE A 260 0.00 -1.04 -2.95
C ILE A 260 1.39 -1.05 -2.34
N ASP A 261 2.22 -1.99 -2.78
CA ASP A 261 3.60 -2.12 -2.32
C ASP A 261 4.50 -1.30 -3.23
N LEU A 262 5.10 -0.27 -2.68
CA LEU A 262 6.17 0.46 -3.36
C LEU A 262 7.45 -0.37 -3.32
N LEU A 263 7.72 -0.94 -2.15
CA LEU A 263 8.83 -1.83 -1.89
C LEU A 263 8.41 -2.80 -0.81
N GLU A 264 8.54 -4.09 -1.10
CA GLU A 264 8.48 -5.13 -0.09
C GLU A 264 9.51 -6.20 -0.42
N GLY A 265 10.51 -6.35 0.44
CA GLY A 265 11.55 -7.36 0.28
C GLY A 265 12.94 -6.91 0.72
N GLY A 266 13.85 -7.87 0.84
CA GLY A 266 15.24 -7.67 1.24
C GLY A 266 16.20 -8.63 0.53
N GLY A 267 17.49 -8.28 0.54
CA GLY A 267 18.55 -9.12 -0.01
C GLY A 267 18.34 -9.49 -1.48
N ARG A 268 17.91 -10.74 -1.72
CA ARG A 268 17.76 -11.33 -3.06
C ARG A 268 16.47 -10.94 -3.79
N ALA A 269 15.47 -10.44 -3.08
CA ALA A 269 14.16 -10.20 -3.66
C ALA A 269 13.58 -8.89 -3.14
N ILE A 270 13.14 -8.06 -4.08
CA ILE A 270 12.31 -6.90 -3.82
C ILE A 270 11.11 -7.01 -4.75
N SER A 271 9.93 -6.75 -4.22
CA SER A 271 8.69 -6.72 -4.96
C SER A 271 8.04 -5.34 -4.87
N SER A 272 7.30 -5.00 -5.92
CA SER A 272 6.29 -3.96 -5.93
C SER A 272 5.02 -4.60 -6.45
N SER A 273 3.91 -4.37 -5.77
CA SER A 273 2.72 -5.21 -5.90
C SER A 273 1.44 -4.40 -5.74
N LEU A 274 0.36 -4.90 -6.33
CA LEU A 274 -1.00 -4.40 -6.11
C LEU A 274 -1.82 -5.56 -5.57
N GLN A 275 -2.12 -5.53 -4.28
CA GLN A 275 -2.92 -6.56 -3.64
C GLN A 275 -4.38 -6.11 -3.64
N ILE A 276 -5.18 -6.79 -4.45
CA ILE A 276 -6.59 -6.50 -4.65
C ILE A 276 -7.42 -7.78 -4.68
N ALA A 277 -8.63 -7.72 -4.11
CA ALA A 277 -9.64 -8.77 -4.20
C ALA A 277 -11.00 -8.23 -4.69
N PRO A 278 -11.77 -9.01 -5.48
CA PRO A 278 -11.37 -10.23 -6.19
C PRO A 278 -10.13 -10.03 -7.07
N GLY A 279 -9.31 -11.09 -7.17
CA GLY A 279 -8.06 -11.04 -7.92
C GLY A 279 -8.27 -10.85 -9.42
N MET A 280 -7.19 -10.67 -10.16
CA MET A 280 -7.23 -10.48 -11.61
C MET A 280 -7.93 -11.67 -12.30
N PRO A 281 -8.82 -11.44 -13.29
CA PRO A 281 -9.34 -12.50 -14.14
C PRO A 281 -8.19 -13.25 -14.84
N ASP A 282 -8.41 -14.52 -15.20
CA ASP A 282 -7.34 -15.38 -15.74
C ASP A 282 -6.68 -14.82 -17.00
N ASP A 283 -7.44 -14.13 -17.87
CA ASP A 283 -6.92 -13.45 -19.07
C ASP A 283 -5.84 -12.40 -18.76
N PHE A 284 -5.82 -11.88 -17.52
CA PHE A 284 -4.90 -10.84 -17.06
C PHE A 284 -3.79 -11.36 -16.14
N ARG A 285 -3.72 -12.67 -15.88
CA ARG A 285 -2.67 -13.30 -15.06
C ARG A 285 -1.41 -13.65 -15.88
N PHE A 286 -0.38 -14.16 -15.19
CA PHE A 286 0.83 -14.70 -15.84
C PHE A 286 0.43 -15.87 -16.73
N PHE A 287 1.21 -16.11 -17.79
CA PHE A 287 1.00 -17.34 -18.57
C PHE A 287 1.16 -18.54 -17.64
N PRO A 288 0.25 -19.53 -17.70
CA PRO A 288 0.39 -20.74 -16.91
C PRO A 288 1.76 -21.37 -17.15
N VAL A 289 2.41 -21.78 -16.05
CA VAL A 289 3.69 -22.47 -16.11
C VAL A 289 3.56 -23.72 -16.96
N ASN A 290 4.41 -23.85 -17.97
CA ASN A 290 4.42 -25.02 -18.83
C ASN A 290 5.23 -26.12 -18.14
N LYS A 291 4.52 -27.19 -17.78
CA LYS A 291 5.09 -28.34 -17.05
C LYS A 291 6.22 -29.08 -17.78
N SER A 292 6.38 -28.86 -19.09
CA SER A 292 7.50 -29.39 -19.86
C SER A 292 8.81 -28.64 -19.61
N TYR A 293 8.75 -27.35 -19.25
CA TYR A 293 9.91 -26.54 -18.86
C TYR A 293 10.11 -26.59 -17.34
N ASP A 294 9.02 -26.42 -16.59
CA ASP A 294 9.09 -26.23 -15.14
C ASP A 294 8.23 -27.25 -14.40
N LYS A 295 8.84 -28.01 -13.49
CA LYS A 295 8.08 -28.95 -12.64
C LYS A 295 7.38 -28.25 -11.47
N ASP A 296 7.91 -27.11 -11.03
CA ASP A 296 7.37 -26.32 -9.95
C ASP A 296 6.49 -25.17 -10.49
N PRO A 297 5.16 -25.21 -10.31
CA PRO A 297 4.28 -24.13 -10.76
C PRO A 297 4.50 -22.81 -9.99
N TYR A 298 5.23 -22.84 -8.87
CA TYR A 298 5.55 -21.65 -8.07
C TYR A 298 6.86 -20.98 -8.48
N CYS A 299 7.55 -21.46 -9.53
CA CYS A 299 8.80 -20.88 -10.02
C CYS A 299 8.69 -19.39 -10.43
N MET A 300 7.48 -18.87 -10.66
CA MET A 300 7.24 -17.49 -11.09
C MET A 300 7.55 -16.50 -9.95
N TYR A 301 7.20 -16.85 -8.72
CA TYR A 301 7.39 -16.00 -7.55
C TYR A 301 8.88 -15.69 -7.25
N PRO A 302 9.81 -16.67 -7.32
CA PRO A 302 11.24 -16.40 -7.25
C PRO A 302 11.88 -15.97 -8.59
N ASN A 303 11.09 -15.72 -9.65
CA ASN A 303 11.57 -15.46 -11.01
C ASN A 303 12.55 -16.53 -11.55
N LYS A 304 12.25 -17.81 -11.30
CA LYS A 304 13.08 -18.96 -11.71
C LYS A 304 12.46 -19.82 -12.80
N CYS A 305 11.29 -19.46 -13.33
CA CYS A 305 10.68 -20.29 -14.38
C CYS A 305 11.51 -20.25 -15.66
N GLU A 306 11.64 -21.39 -16.32
CA GLU A 306 12.15 -21.48 -17.69
C GLU A 306 11.04 -21.24 -18.73
N THR A 307 9.76 -21.36 -18.33
CA THR A 307 8.60 -21.07 -19.16
C THR A 307 8.65 -19.63 -19.69
N PRO A 308 8.72 -19.42 -21.02
CA PRO A 308 8.77 -18.08 -21.60
C PRO A 308 7.60 -17.20 -21.17
N GLY A 309 7.91 -16.05 -20.56
CA GLY A 309 6.97 -15.04 -20.06
C GLY A 309 6.16 -15.41 -18.81
N ALA A 310 6.56 -16.47 -18.11
CA ALA A 310 6.12 -16.75 -16.75
C ALA A 310 6.82 -15.83 -15.72
N ASN A 311 8.05 -15.37 -16.01
CA ASN A 311 8.77 -14.38 -15.20
C ASN A 311 8.51 -12.94 -15.69
N SER A 312 8.81 -11.95 -14.82
CA SER A 312 8.48 -10.54 -15.06
C SER A 312 9.48 -9.71 -15.92
N PRO A 313 10.79 -10.03 -16.06
CA PRO A 313 11.67 -9.21 -16.93
C PRO A 313 11.77 -9.71 -18.38
N ASN A 314 11.72 -8.78 -19.34
CA ASN A 314 11.97 -9.00 -20.78
C ASN A 314 11.06 -10.03 -21.47
N VAL A 315 9.76 -10.05 -21.11
CA VAL A 315 8.76 -10.87 -21.82
C VAL A 315 8.80 -10.52 -23.33
N PRO A 316 9.08 -11.48 -24.23
CA PRO A 316 9.16 -11.20 -25.66
C PRO A 316 7.87 -10.56 -26.19
N THR A 317 7.98 -9.54 -27.06
CA THR A 317 6.83 -8.85 -27.64
C THR A 317 5.86 -9.81 -28.33
N SER A 318 6.37 -10.85 -28.98
CA SER A 318 5.56 -11.91 -29.60
C SER A 318 4.73 -12.70 -28.60
N LEU A 319 5.22 -12.87 -27.38
CA LEU A 319 4.50 -13.54 -26.30
C LEU A 319 3.51 -12.59 -25.63
N TYR A 320 3.89 -11.32 -25.45
CA TYR A 320 3.00 -10.28 -24.95
C TYR A 320 1.78 -10.07 -25.88
N ALA A 321 2.00 -10.04 -27.20
CA ALA A 321 0.95 -9.89 -28.21
C ALA A 321 -0.12 -10.99 -28.15
N LYS A 322 0.22 -12.20 -27.70
CA LYS A 322 -0.74 -13.32 -27.52
C LYS A 322 -1.82 -13.02 -26.49
N ARG A 323 -1.62 -12.04 -25.61
CA ARG A 323 -2.60 -11.66 -24.58
C ARG A 323 -3.79 -10.88 -25.13
N GLY A 324 -3.63 -10.21 -26.28
CA GLY A 324 -4.69 -9.42 -26.89
C GLY A 324 -5.08 -8.16 -26.10
N HIS A 325 -4.27 -7.72 -25.13
CA HIS A 325 -4.50 -6.52 -24.31
C HIS A 325 -3.19 -5.79 -23.98
N LEU A 326 -3.29 -4.51 -23.62
CA LEU A 326 -2.13 -3.60 -23.46
C LEU A 326 -1.66 -3.45 -22.01
N SER A 327 -2.35 -4.02 -21.02
CA SER A 327 -1.84 -4.04 -19.65
C SER A 327 -2.54 -5.09 -18.78
N TRP A 328 -1.80 -5.54 -17.76
CA TRP A 328 -2.24 -6.48 -16.72
C TRP A 328 -3.44 -5.97 -15.91
N TYR A 329 -3.69 -4.66 -15.92
CA TYR A 329 -4.66 -4.00 -15.07
C TYR A 329 -5.90 -3.54 -15.85
N GLN A 330 -6.00 -3.87 -17.14
CA GLN A 330 -7.18 -3.54 -17.93
C GLN A 330 -8.41 -4.31 -17.43
N LYS A 331 -9.56 -3.62 -17.37
CA LYS A 331 -10.84 -4.19 -16.91
C LYS A 331 -10.87 -4.71 -15.48
N LEU A 332 -9.91 -4.33 -14.62
CA LEU A 332 -10.08 -4.55 -13.19
C LEU A 332 -11.35 -3.86 -12.72
N ARG A 333 -12.25 -4.65 -12.14
CA ARG A 333 -13.58 -4.22 -11.65
C ARG A 333 -13.49 -3.64 -10.23
N THR A 334 -12.29 -3.23 -9.82
CA THR A 334 -11.97 -2.73 -8.49
C THR A 334 -12.11 -1.21 -8.41
N VAL A 335 -12.31 -0.71 -7.19
CA VAL A 335 -12.82 0.64 -6.90
C VAL A 335 -11.77 1.69 -6.50
N PRO A 336 -10.44 1.45 -6.40
CA PRO A 336 -9.51 2.55 -6.57
C PRO A 336 -9.30 2.77 -8.07
N GLY A 337 -9.57 4.00 -8.52
CA GLY A 337 -9.78 4.38 -9.92
C GLY A 337 -8.82 3.75 -10.94
N HIS A 338 -9.35 3.51 -12.15
CA HIS A 338 -8.63 3.13 -13.37
C HIS A 338 -7.10 3.14 -13.27
N VAL A 339 -6.50 2.04 -12.82
CA VAL A 339 -5.05 1.85 -12.85
C VAL A 339 -4.65 1.50 -14.28
N THR A 340 -4.42 2.53 -15.11
CA THR A 340 -3.82 2.35 -16.43
C THR A 340 -2.30 2.38 -16.33
N TYR A 341 -1.67 1.22 -16.09
CA TYR A 341 -0.28 1.02 -16.47
C TYR A 341 -0.21 0.87 -18.00
N ALA A 342 0.74 1.56 -18.64
CA ALA A 342 1.14 1.27 -20.02
C ALA A 342 2.57 0.71 -19.97
N PRO A 343 2.90 -0.27 -20.80
CA PRO A 343 4.27 -0.71 -20.97
C PRO A 343 5.12 0.47 -21.44
N THR A 344 6.30 0.64 -20.84
CA THR A 344 7.40 1.45 -21.39
C THR A 344 7.96 0.79 -22.63
#